data_AF-A0A938WJ56-F1
#
_entry.id   AF-A0A938WJ56-F1
#
_cell.length_a   1.000
_cell.length_b   1.000
_cell.length_c   1.000
_cell.angle_alpha   90.00
_cell.angle_beta   90.00
_cell.angle_gamma   90.00
#
_symmetry.space_group_name_H-M   'P 1'
#
loop_
_entity.id
_entity.type
_entity.pdbx_description
1 polymer ?
#
loop_
_entity_poly.entity_id
_entity_poly.type
_entity_poly.pdbx_seq_one_letter_code
_entity_poly.pdbx_strand_id
1 'polypeptide(L)'
;MEATCIRKAAAVLAVLSSFFNINSSAQVPAFPGADGYGRYTQGGRGGTVYYVTTLDDSDEQGTHVYGAIWGGLGASFYHNMLAHHGSRTPRFGTGDHNDRPDLHMVDMRNCVNYNYAGNGCYGAEGMHINLVNNYYKWGPATETASCRNKLIAPGYATHSDGVTAIWSKYYLDGNVVTGNSNVTADNWLGVSFKGNSSMENGMVTAADLKSDTAMGQIPEFHQHTADMAYDKVLRYVGCSKSRDSYDARIIEEAATGTALFRGSKGGLPGLIDTVEDLRPDDAADDWSPWPELAQAEAPQDTDGDGMPDAWEQEHGLDPDNADDGNRRGNDGYTMLDVYLASLVADITEGQYEGAGLMGVPGEPYTTYDYSTTDSVAWPMGSNSDTQTASISGNGNVAEATYTKGEGLEYSSKTTTYNDITFTTFTPTEESKTPSDAAYVDYGVKPGDGASIVLSNITFDAIRIGTGGTAIDIAWIDGNGTETTLAKGIKPVRNDNSEEYKKHTIELSEVKREHTAGMSTLRFYLYNYAPGKGIGLANVALGINAEGGTNAMMPPAISQPNGATEPQHYDLAGRRVSPDTKGIVIVNGKKVIR
;
A
#
# COMPACT_ATOMS: atom_id res chain seq x y z
N MET A 1 34.10 36.87 63.62
CA MET A 1 33.84 36.57 62.19
C MET A 1 34.24 35.12 62.00
N GLU A 2 33.55 34.35 61.15
CA GLU A 2 33.58 32.86 61.08
C GLU A 2 32.66 32.14 62.09
N ALA A 3 31.36 32.14 61.80
CA ALA A 3 30.42 31.10 62.27
C ALA A 3 29.09 31.10 61.48
N THR A 4 28.83 32.14 60.68
CA THR A 4 27.50 32.35 60.05
C THR A 4 27.44 32.01 58.56
N CYS A 5 28.56 31.73 57.88
CA CYS A 5 28.55 31.42 56.44
C CYS A 5 28.37 29.93 56.10
N ILE A 6 28.71 28.99 56.99
CA ILE A 6 28.71 27.55 56.63
C ILE A 6 27.33 26.90 56.80
N ARG A 7 26.43 27.46 57.63
CA ARG A 7 25.09 26.89 57.85
C ARG A 7 24.05 27.30 56.80
N LYS A 8 24.28 28.34 56.00
CA LYS A 8 23.36 28.74 54.91
C LYS A 8 23.63 28.02 53.59
N ALA A 9 24.84 27.50 53.37
CA ALA A 9 25.16 26.75 52.15
C ALA A 9 24.62 25.30 52.17
N ALA A 10 24.62 24.65 53.33
CA ALA A 10 24.12 23.26 53.45
C ALA A 10 22.58 23.16 53.39
N ALA A 11 21.85 24.20 53.83
CA ALA A 11 20.38 24.22 53.76
C ALA A 11 19.85 24.56 52.35
N VAL A 12 20.63 25.23 51.51
CA VAL A 12 20.24 25.54 50.12
C VAL A 12 20.52 24.36 49.18
N LEU A 13 21.53 23.53 49.47
CA LEU A 13 21.83 22.35 48.66
C LEU A 13 20.94 21.12 48.95
N ALA A 14 20.25 21.09 50.10
CA ALA A 14 19.33 20.01 50.48
C ALA A 14 17.85 20.30 50.15
N VAL A 15 17.52 21.51 49.67
CA VAL A 15 16.16 21.89 49.26
C VAL A 15 16.01 21.92 47.72
N LEU A 16 17.11 21.75 46.98
CA LEU A 16 17.11 21.67 45.51
C LEU A 16 17.01 20.23 44.97
N SER A 17 16.89 19.22 45.83
CA SER A 17 16.85 17.80 45.45
C SER A 17 15.53 17.10 45.75
N SER A 18 14.42 17.85 45.89
CA SER A 18 13.11 17.24 46.11
C SER A 18 12.03 17.96 45.30
N PHE A 19 11.51 17.22 44.31
CA PHE A 19 10.24 17.42 43.59
C PHE A 19 10.21 18.45 42.46
N PHE A 20 10.95 18.15 41.39
CA PHE A 20 10.37 18.20 40.05
C PHE A 20 10.63 16.84 39.38
N ASN A 21 9.88 15.82 39.80
CA ASN A 21 9.60 14.71 38.89
C ASN A 21 8.62 15.27 37.87
N ILE A 22 9.15 15.80 36.76
CA ILE A 22 8.35 15.95 35.56
C ILE A 22 8.14 14.51 35.07
N ASN A 23 7.08 13.87 35.57
CA ASN A 23 6.55 12.66 34.96
C ASN A 23 6.04 13.07 33.57
N SER A 24 6.96 13.07 32.61
CA SER A 24 6.64 13.02 31.20
C SER A 24 6.07 11.63 30.93
N SER A 25 4.81 11.41 31.30
CA SER A 25 4.04 10.27 30.81
C SER A 25 3.90 10.46 29.31
N ALA A 26 4.52 9.58 28.52
CA ALA A 26 4.21 9.49 27.11
C ALA A 26 2.70 9.26 26.96
N GLN A 27 2.07 9.93 26.00
CA GLN A 27 0.64 9.75 25.73
C GLN A 27 0.42 8.29 25.34
N VAL A 28 -0.35 7.56 26.17
CA VAL A 28 -0.57 6.13 26.00
C VAL A 28 -1.49 5.91 24.79
N PRO A 29 -1.09 5.07 23.83
CA PRO A 29 -1.96 4.72 22.73
C PRO A 29 -3.26 4.06 23.20
N ALA A 30 -4.34 4.18 22.44
CA ALA A 30 -5.65 3.59 22.77
C ALA A 30 -5.57 2.07 22.93
N PHE A 31 -4.63 1.41 22.26
CA PHE A 31 -4.20 0.02 22.47
C PHE A 31 -2.80 -0.20 21.86
N PRO A 32 -2.05 -1.26 22.25
CA PRO A 32 -0.75 -1.57 21.67
C PRO A 32 -0.82 -1.79 20.15
N GLY A 33 0.05 -1.11 19.38
CA GLY A 33 0.03 -1.14 17.91
C GLY A 33 -0.92 -0.13 17.26
N ALA A 34 -1.66 0.66 18.05
CA ALA A 34 -2.48 1.74 17.52
C ALA A 34 -1.58 2.80 16.84
N ASP A 35 -1.84 3.04 15.56
CA ASP A 35 -1.18 4.08 14.78
C ASP A 35 -2.22 5.00 14.08
N GLY A 36 -1.77 6.12 13.55
CA GLY A 36 -2.63 7.13 12.93
C GLY A 36 -3.34 8.08 13.92
N TYR A 37 -4.23 8.93 13.40
CA TYR A 37 -4.82 10.06 14.16
C TYR A 37 -5.68 9.64 15.35
N GLY A 38 -6.23 8.42 15.34
CA GLY A 38 -7.06 7.89 16.42
C GLY A 38 -6.26 7.24 17.55
N ARG A 39 -4.93 7.11 17.42
CA ARG A 39 -4.11 6.29 18.32
C ARG A 39 -4.09 6.75 19.78
N TYR A 40 -4.58 7.94 20.12
CA TYR A 40 -4.66 8.42 21.50
C TYR A 40 -6.09 8.72 21.96
N THR A 41 -7.09 8.16 21.27
CA THR A 41 -8.50 8.39 21.59
C THR A 41 -8.83 7.81 22.96
N GLN A 42 -9.34 8.63 23.88
CA GLN A 42 -9.68 8.24 25.27
C GLN A 42 -11.05 7.53 25.39
N GLY A 43 -11.71 7.24 24.26
CA GLY A 43 -13.08 6.75 24.22
C GLY A 43 -14.12 7.83 24.56
N GLY A 44 -15.39 7.44 24.69
CA GLY A 44 -16.53 8.36 24.90
C GLY A 44 -17.32 8.15 26.19
N ARG A 45 -16.88 7.26 27.11
CA ARG A 45 -17.63 6.92 28.31
C ARG A 45 -17.71 8.13 29.26
N GLY A 46 -18.92 8.57 29.59
CA GLY A 46 -19.17 9.76 30.42
C GLY A 46 -19.14 11.09 29.65
N GLY A 47 -18.95 11.07 28.32
CA GLY A 47 -19.05 12.25 27.47
C GLY A 47 -20.50 12.67 27.18
N THR A 48 -20.66 13.88 26.64
CA THR A 48 -21.96 14.36 26.14
C THR A 48 -22.39 13.55 24.91
N VAL A 49 -23.60 13.01 24.93
CA VAL A 49 -24.19 12.31 23.78
C VAL A 49 -24.80 13.33 22.83
N TYR A 50 -24.38 13.30 21.56
CA TYR A 50 -24.97 14.08 20.48
C TYR A 50 -25.77 13.16 19.58
N TYR A 51 -27.06 13.45 19.40
CA TYR A 51 -27.93 12.71 18.50
C TYR A 51 -27.87 13.33 17.10
N VAL A 52 -27.49 12.51 16.12
CA VAL A 52 -27.61 12.87 14.71
C VAL A 52 -29.06 12.61 14.28
N THR A 53 -29.82 13.68 14.05
CA THR A 53 -31.26 13.61 13.73
C THR A 53 -31.57 13.80 12.23
N THR A 54 -30.56 14.15 11.43
CA THR A 54 -30.68 14.31 9.98
C THR A 54 -29.42 13.79 9.28
N LEU A 55 -29.60 13.30 8.06
CA LEU A 55 -28.55 12.89 7.13
C LEU A 55 -28.28 13.96 6.05
N ASP A 56 -28.93 15.12 6.13
CA ASP A 56 -28.76 16.21 5.18
C ASP A 56 -27.34 16.83 5.31
N ASP A 57 -26.58 16.87 4.22
CA ASP A 57 -25.22 17.48 4.15
C ASP A 57 -25.25 19.03 4.10
N SER A 58 -26.43 19.61 3.85
CA SER A 58 -26.66 21.05 3.76
C SER A 58 -28.14 21.39 4.04
N ASP A 59 -28.51 22.67 4.00
CA ASP A 59 -29.91 23.10 4.13
C ASP A 59 -30.81 22.61 2.98
N GLU A 60 -30.24 22.03 1.91
CA GLU A 60 -30.97 21.34 0.86
C GLU A 60 -31.27 19.89 1.28
N GLN A 61 -32.56 19.61 1.48
CA GLN A 61 -33.07 18.29 1.85
C GLN A 61 -32.73 17.27 0.74
N GLY A 62 -31.90 16.28 1.07
CA GLY A 62 -31.42 15.28 0.13
C GLY A 62 -31.47 13.86 0.70
N THR A 63 -31.31 12.88 -0.19
CA THR A 63 -31.16 11.46 0.16
C THR A 63 -29.66 11.14 0.22
N HIS A 64 -28.97 11.51 1.31
CA HIS A 64 -27.53 11.21 1.43
C HIS A 64 -27.31 9.74 1.79
N VAL A 65 -27.41 8.87 0.78
CA VAL A 65 -27.40 7.40 0.91
C VAL A 65 -26.07 6.79 0.44
N TYR A 66 -24.96 7.50 0.59
CA TYR A 66 -23.64 7.02 0.16
C TYR A 66 -22.96 6.22 1.27
N GLY A 67 -22.37 5.06 0.91
CA GLY A 67 -21.63 4.22 1.85
C GLY A 67 -20.27 4.80 2.22
N ALA A 68 -19.23 4.41 1.49
CA ALA A 68 -17.86 4.80 1.80
C ALA A 68 -17.02 5.08 0.56
N ILE A 69 -16.04 5.97 0.70
CA ILE A 69 -14.93 6.09 -0.25
C ILE A 69 -13.72 5.36 0.35
N TRP A 70 -13.35 4.23 -0.23
CA TRP A 70 -12.21 3.42 0.20
C TRP A 70 -11.00 3.72 -0.68
N GLY A 71 -9.87 4.00 -0.05
CA GLY A 71 -8.65 4.40 -0.74
C GLY A 71 -7.56 4.72 0.27
N GLY A 72 -6.37 5.01 -0.23
CA GLY A 72 -5.19 5.26 0.58
C GLY A 72 -3.97 4.62 -0.05
N LEU A 73 -2.83 4.77 0.62
CA LEU A 73 -1.58 4.15 0.22
C LEU A 73 -1.47 2.78 0.90
N GLY A 74 -1.66 1.69 0.13
CA GLY A 74 -1.64 0.32 0.65
C GLY A 74 -2.74 0.02 1.67
N ALA A 75 -3.97 0.47 1.41
CA ALA A 75 -5.09 0.24 2.33
C ALA A 75 -5.67 -1.17 2.17
N SER A 76 -6.11 -1.78 3.27
CA SER A 76 -6.79 -3.06 3.23
C SER A 76 -8.10 -3.06 4.01
N PHE A 77 -9.11 -3.74 3.47
CA PHE A 77 -10.43 -3.89 4.05
C PHE A 77 -10.80 -5.38 4.06
N TYR A 78 -10.80 -5.98 5.25
CA TYR A 78 -11.09 -7.40 5.46
C TYR A 78 -12.36 -7.57 6.30
N HIS A 79 -13.25 -8.47 5.89
CA HIS A 79 -14.43 -8.87 6.68
C HIS A 79 -15.35 -7.72 7.11
N ASN A 80 -15.45 -6.68 6.28
CA ASN A 80 -16.36 -5.55 6.50
C ASN A 80 -17.74 -5.84 5.90
N MET A 81 -18.77 -5.14 6.38
CA MET A 81 -20.11 -5.16 5.81
C MET A 81 -20.53 -3.75 5.40
N LEU A 82 -21.00 -3.59 4.16
CA LEU A 82 -21.64 -2.39 3.65
C LEU A 82 -23.08 -2.75 3.31
N ALA A 83 -24.04 -2.15 4.01
CA ALA A 83 -25.45 -2.54 3.92
C ALA A 83 -26.36 -1.32 3.76
N HIS A 84 -27.35 -1.44 2.88
CA HIS A 84 -28.40 -0.43 2.67
C HIS A 84 -27.86 0.96 2.25
N HIS A 85 -27.09 0.99 1.17
CA HIS A 85 -26.62 2.25 0.59
C HIS A 85 -27.05 2.38 -0.88
N GLY A 86 -27.38 3.60 -1.29
CA GLY A 86 -27.81 3.92 -2.65
C GLY A 86 -26.66 4.07 -3.64
N SER A 87 -25.42 4.20 -3.17
CA SER A 87 -24.20 4.21 -3.97
C SER A 87 -22.97 4.09 -3.06
N ARG A 88 -21.79 3.96 -3.66
CA ARG A 88 -20.49 3.92 -2.97
C ARG A 88 -20.39 2.74 -1.98
N THR A 89 -20.58 1.52 -2.51
CA THR A 89 -20.48 0.27 -1.72
C THR A 89 -19.35 -0.67 -2.16
N PRO A 90 -18.08 -0.31 -1.93
CA PRO A 90 -17.57 1.04 -1.70
C PRO A 90 -17.41 1.81 -3.03
N ARG A 91 -17.22 3.14 -2.98
CA ARG A 91 -16.50 3.81 -4.07
C ARG A 91 -15.01 3.69 -3.78
N PHE A 92 -14.21 3.25 -4.73
CA PHE A 92 -12.77 3.40 -4.62
C PHE A 92 -12.35 4.83 -4.97
N GLY A 93 -11.34 5.34 -4.27
CA GLY A 93 -10.80 6.69 -4.45
C GLY A 93 -10.21 6.95 -5.83
N THR A 94 -9.38 7.99 -5.90
CA THR A 94 -8.67 8.40 -7.12
C THR A 94 -7.18 8.42 -6.78
N GLY A 95 -6.36 7.72 -7.55
CA GLY A 95 -4.91 7.74 -7.45
C GLY A 95 -4.36 8.90 -8.27
N ASP A 96 -4.09 10.03 -7.62
CA ASP A 96 -3.41 11.17 -8.25
C ASP A 96 -2.18 11.56 -7.45
N HIS A 97 -1.08 10.82 -7.67
CA HIS A 97 0.23 11.14 -7.12
C HIS A 97 1.31 10.74 -8.12
N ASN A 98 1.83 11.73 -8.87
CA ASN A 98 3.07 11.65 -9.65
C ASN A 98 3.24 10.29 -10.39
N ASP A 99 2.25 9.90 -11.18
CA ASP A 99 2.26 8.66 -11.97
C ASP A 99 2.35 7.32 -11.18
N ARG A 100 2.04 7.23 -9.87
CA ARG A 100 2.18 5.99 -9.05
C ARG A 100 0.85 5.31 -8.69
N PRO A 101 0.12 4.74 -9.67
CA PRO A 101 -1.14 4.05 -9.40
C PRO A 101 -0.99 2.81 -8.50
N ASP A 102 0.21 2.22 -8.48
CA ASP A 102 0.58 1.06 -7.67
C ASP A 102 0.60 1.33 -6.17
N LEU A 103 0.86 2.57 -5.76
CA LEU A 103 0.85 2.96 -4.35
C LEU A 103 -0.56 3.18 -3.84
N HIS A 104 -1.44 3.65 -4.73
CA HIS A 104 -2.87 3.77 -4.48
C HIS A 104 -3.54 2.41 -4.61
N MET A 105 -3.10 1.48 -3.78
CA MET A 105 -3.60 0.13 -3.75
C MET A 105 -4.67 -0.03 -2.67
N VAL A 106 -5.77 -0.69 -3.03
CA VAL A 106 -6.75 -1.18 -2.08
C VAL A 106 -6.89 -2.70 -2.20
N ASP A 107 -6.71 -3.38 -1.09
CA ASP A 107 -7.03 -4.81 -0.97
C ASP A 107 -8.36 -4.99 -0.24
N MET A 108 -9.41 -5.36 -0.97
CA MET A 108 -10.73 -5.63 -0.42
C MET A 108 -11.00 -7.13 -0.47
N ARG A 109 -11.04 -7.78 0.69
CA ARG A 109 -11.33 -9.22 0.76
C ARG A 109 -12.36 -9.58 1.80
N ASN A 110 -13.06 -10.69 1.53
CA ASN A 110 -14.01 -11.28 2.47
C ASN A 110 -15.06 -10.31 3.03
N CYS A 111 -15.34 -9.22 2.31
CA CYS A 111 -16.35 -8.25 2.69
C CYS A 111 -17.72 -8.64 2.15
N VAL A 112 -18.78 -8.17 2.80
CA VAL A 112 -20.18 -8.37 2.40
C VAL A 112 -20.79 -7.06 1.94
N ASN A 113 -21.33 -7.04 0.73
CA ASN A 113 -22.13 -5.93 0.21
C ASN A 113 -23.60 -6.37 0.13
N TYR A 114 -24.47 -5.72 0.92
CA TYR A 114 -25.89 -6.05 0.99
C TYR A 114 -26.80 -4.87 0.61
N ASN A 115 -27.87 -5.16 -0.13
CA ASN A 115 -28.94 -4.20 -0.47
C ASN A 115 -28.44 -2.86 -1.01
N TYR A 116 -27.43 -2.92 -1.88
CA TYR A 116 -26.88 -1.75 -2.55
C TYR A 116 -27.74 -1.34 -3.75
N ALA A 117 -27.81 -0.04 -4.04
CA ALA A 117 -28.48 0.51 -5.22
C ALA A 117 -27.51 1.29 -6.12
N GLY A 118 -28.06 1.96 -7.14
CA GLY A 118 -27.31 2.86 -8.00
C GLY A 118 -26.07 2.23 -8.63
N ASN A 119 -24.91 2.84 -8.39
CA ASN A 119 -23.64 2.36 -8.94
C ASN A 119 -23.03 1.18 -8.18
N GLY A 120 -23.48 0.89 -6.96
CA GLY A 120 -22.86 -0.10 -6.09
C GLY A 120 -21.38 0.21 -5.85
N CYS A 121 -20.51 -0.75 -6.19
CA CYS A 121 -19.05 -0.60 -6.17
C CYS A 121 -18.51 0.03 -7.47
N TYR A 122 -17.73 1.11 -7.37
CA TYR A 122 -17.19 1.82 -8.54
C TYR A 122 -15.98 2.71 -8.21
N GLY A 123 -15.33 3.30 -9.22
CA GLY A 123 -14.25 4.29 -9.04
C GLY A 123 -12.88 3.66 -9.26
N ALA A 124 -11.90 3.97 -8.40
CA ALA A 124 -10.52 3.50 -8.49
C ALA A 124 -9.73 4.16 -9.63
N GLU A 125 -10.08 5.38 -10.06
CA GLU A 125 -9.37 6.08 -11.14
C GLU A 125 -7.85 6.08 -10.87
N GLY A 126 -7.05 5.45 -11.74
CA GLY A 126 -5.59 5.35 -11.56
C GLY A 126 -5.13 4.60 -10.31
N MET A 127 -5.86 3.58 -9.85
CA MET A 127 -5.53 2.79 -8.64
C MET A 127 -5.33 1.31 -8.94
N HIS A 128 -4.69 0.57 -8.04
CA HIS A 128 -4.62 -0.90 -8.09
C HIS A 128 -5.59 -1.52 -7.07
N ILE A 129 -6.45 -2.43 -7.51
CA ILE A 129 -7.51 -2.98 -6.65
C ILE A 129 -7.49 -4.50 -6.67
N ASN A 130 -7.38 -5.11 -5.50
CA ASN A 130 -7.71 -6.52 -5.31
C ASN A 130 -9.14 -6.61 -4.76
N LEU A 131 -9.99 -7.41 -5.42
CA LEU A 131 -11.31 -7.79 -4.95
C LEU A 131 -11.33 -9.31 -4.84
N VAL A 132 -11.18 -9.84 -3.63
CA VAL A 132 -11.00 -11.28 -3.43
C VAL A 132 -11.99 -11.86 -2.42
N ASN A 133 -12.70 -12.92 -2.81
CA ASN A 133 -13.63 -13.65 -1.94
C ASN A 133 -14.66 -12.76 -1.21
N ASN A 134 -15.12 -11.68 -1.85
CA ASN A 134 -16.21 -10.84 -1.33
C ASN A 134 -17.59 -11.42 -1.70
N TYR A 135 -18.60 -11.14 -0.88
CA TYR A 135 -19.96 -11.61 -1.08
C TYR A 135 -20.90 -10.47 -1.42
N TYR A 136 -21.48 -10.50 -2.62
CA TYR A 136 -22.44 -9.52 -3.11
C TYR A 136 -23.84 -10.12 -3.08
N LYS A 137 -24.68 -9.58 -2.20
CA LYS A 137 -26.08 -9.96 -2.06
C LYS A 137 -26.97 -8.78 -2.36
N TRP A 138 -27.67 -8.86 -3.49
CA TRP A 138 -28.69 -7.87 -3.81
C TRP A 138 -29.86 -7.97 -2.83
N GLY A 139 -30.52 -6.84 -2.60
CA GLY A 139 -31.69 -6.73 -1.72
C GLY A 139 -32.82 -5.95 -2.42
N PRO A 140 -33.89 -5.62 -1.67
CA PRO A 140 -35.05 -4.95 -2.26
C PRO A 140 -34.78 -3.57 -2.89
N ALA A 141 -33.68 -2.88 -2.54
CA ALA A 141 -33.24 -1.64 -3.20
C ALA A 141 -32.40 -1.86 -4.46
N THR A 142 -31.97 -3.08 -4.76
CA THR A 142 -31.15 -3.38 -5.94
C THR A 142 -32.03 -3.63 -7.18
N GLU A 143 -32.61 -2.56 -7.72
CA GLU A 143 -33.70 -2.65 -8.70
C GLU A 143 -33.28 -3.23 -10.07
N THR A 144 -32.10 -2.87 -10.58
CA THR A 144 -31.71 -3.20 -11.95
C THR A 144 -30.83 -4.44 -12.04
N ALA A 145 -30.96 -5.20 -13.14
CA ALA A 145 -30.07 -6.34 -13.42
C ALA A 145 -28.61 -5.89 -13.54
N SER A 146 -28.36 -4.69 -14.10
CA SER A 146 -27.02 -4.11 -14.20
C SER A 146 -26.40 -3.88 -12.82
N CYS A 147 -27.18 -3.46 -11.83
CA CYS A 147 -26.70 -3.32 -10.45
C CYS A 147 -26.47 -4.70 -9.80
N ARG A 148 -27.44 -5.61 -9.93
CA ARG A 148 -27.37 -6.96 -9.32
C ARG A 148 -26.17 -7.80 -9.78
N ASN A 149 -25.73 -7.64 -11.02
CA ASN A 149 -24.68 -8.45 -11.62
C ASN A 149 -23.27 -7.86 -11.50
N LYS A 150 -23.15 -6.65 -10.93
CA LYS A 150 -21.91 -5.88 -10.97
C LYS A 150 -21.07 -6.12 -9.72
N LEU A 151 -19.81 -6.47 -9.94
CA LEU A 151 -18.78 -6.45 -8.90
C LEU A 151 -18.14 -5.07 -8.78
N ILE A 152 -17.86 -4.44 -9.93
CA ILE A 152 -17.28 -3.10 -10.00
C ILE A 152 -17.58 -2.39 -11.33
N ALA A 153 -17.78 -1.08 -11.27
CA ALA A 153 -17.66 -0.20 -12.44
C ALA A 153 -16.37 0.63 -12.34
N PRO A 154 -15.32 0.31 -13.14
CA PRO A 154 -14.09 1.09 -13.16
C PRO A 154 -14.34 2.58 -13.43
N GLY A 155 -13.57 3.42 -12.76
CA GLY A 155 -13.46 4.85 -13.02
C GLY A 155 -12.74 5.13 -14.34
N TYR A 156 -12.73 6.40 -14.76
CA TYR A 156 -11.96 6.82 -15.93
C TYR A 156 -10.46 6.85 -15.63
N ALA A 157 -9.64 6.85 -16.69
CA ALA A 157 -8.23 7.20 -16.55
C ALA A 157 -8.07 8.58 -15.90
N THR A 158 -6.99 8.76 -15.15
CA THR A 158 -6.65 10.03 -14.50
C THR A 158 -5.16 10.29 -14.57
N HIS A 159 -4.77 11.56 -14.65
CA HIS A 159 -3.40 12.02 -14.40
C HIS A 159 -3.39 13.53 -14.18
N SER A 160 -2.44 14.01 -13.37
CA SER A 160 -2.29 15.43 -13.01
C SER A 160 -2.02 16.37 -14.20
N ASP A 161 -1.42 15.87 -15.29
CA ASP A 161 -1.10 16.66 -16.49
C ASP A 161 -2.29 16.86 -17.45
N GLY A 162 -3.42 16.18 -17.21
CA GLY A 162 -4.61 16.28 -18.03
C GLY A 162 -4.52 15.62 -19.42
N VAL A 163 -3.41 14.97 -19.76
CA VAL A 163 -3.14 14.40 -21.10
C VAL A 163 -2.75 12.93 -21.04
N THR A 164 -2.05 12.50 -19.99
CA THR A 164 -1.65 11.11 -19.77
C THR A 164 -2.83 10.30 -19.22
N ALA A 165 -3.06 9.11 -19.77
CA ALA A 165 -4.14 8.24 -19.32
C ALA A 165 -3.58 7.11 -18.43
N ILE A 166 -3.73 7.25 -17.11
CA ILE A 166 -3.44 6.15 -16.16
C ILE A 166 -4.73 5.45 -15.80
N TRP A 167 -4.87 4.22 -16.26
CA TRP A 167 -5.98 3.34 -15.92
C TRP A 167 -5.70 2.53 -14.67
N SER A 168 -6.76 2.17 -13.97
CA SER A 168 -6.69 1.27 -12.82
C SER A 168 -6.26 -0.15 -13.25
N LYS A 169 -5.71 -0.93 -12.32
CA LYS A 169 -5.55 -2.38 -12.49
C LYS A 169 -6.40 -3.12 -11.47
N TYR A 170 -6.95 -4.27 -11.85
CA TYR A 170 -7.80 -5.09 -10.99
C TYR A 170 -7.37 -6.55 -10.98
N TYR A 171 -7.32 -7.13 -9.79
CA TYR A 171 -7.31 -8.57 -9.59
C TYR A 171 -8.64 -8.98 -8.95
N LEU A 172 -9.41 -9.81 -9.66
CA LEU A 172 -10.74 -10.25 -9.24
C LEU A 172 -10.72 -11.77 -9.11
N ASP A 173 -10.94 -12.29 -7.91
CA ASP A 173 -10.94 -13.74 -7.69
C ASP A 173 -11.91 -14.17 -6.58
N GLY A 174 -12.59 -15.30 -6.79
CA GLY A 174 -13.44 -15.95 -5.80
C GLY A 174 -14.63 -15.15 -5.24
N ASN A 175 -14.98 -14.00 -5.83
CA ASN A 175 -16.14 -13.22 -5.38
C ASN A 175 -17.44 -13.92 -5.80
N VAL A 176 -18.44 -13.86 -4.91
CA VAL A 176 -19.77 -14.45 -5.13
C VAL A 176 -20.80 -13.35 -5.37
N VAL A 177 -21.63 -13.53 -6.40
CA VAL A 177 -22.79 -12.67 -6.69
C VAL A 177 -24.06 -13.50 -6.62
N THR A 178 -24.91 -13.20 -5.64
CA THR A 178 -26.14 -13.95 -5.38
C THR A 178 -27.04 -14.00 -6.62
N GLY A 179 -27.47 -15.20 -7.01
CA GLY A 179 -28.36 -15.39 -8.16
C GLY A 179 -27.70 -15.21 -9.53
N ASN A 180 -26.37 -15.02 -9.60
CA ASN A 180 -25.63 -14.98 -10.86
C ASN A 180 -24.40 -15.91 -10.82
N SER A 181 -24.62 -17.17 -11.19
CA SER A 181 -23.57 -18.19 -11.24
C SER A 181 -22.49 -17.90 -12.29
N ASN A 182 -22.83 -17.18 -13.36
CA ASN A 182 -21.85 -16.86 -14.41
C ASN A 182 -20.82 -15.85 -13.91
N VAL A 183 -21.26 -14.77 -13.26
CA VAL A 183 -20.33 -13.79 -12.65
C VAL A 183 -19.57 -14.40 -11.48
N THR A 184 -20.21 -15.29 -10.72
CA THR A 184 -19.53 -16.02 -9.64
C THR A 184 -18.44 -16.96 -10.17
N ALA A 185 -18.67 -17.62 -11.32
CA ALA A 185 -17.67 -18.50 -11.94
C ALA A 185 -16.57 -17.72 -12.69
N ASP A 186 -16.91 -16.57 -13.27
CA ASP A 186 -15.98 -15.66 -13.94
C ASP A 186 -16.29 -14.22 -13.53
N ASN A 187 -15.53 -13.73 -12.53
CA ASN A 187 -15.72 -12.41 -11.94
C ASN A 187 -15.56 -11.27 -12.96
N TRP A 188 -14.84 -11.48 -14.07
CA TRP A 188 -14.68 -10.45 -15.10
C TRP A 188 -16.00 -10.15 -15.84
N LEU A 189 -16.96 -11.08 -15.85
CA LEU A 189 -18.32 -10.82 -16.35
C LEU A 189 -19.10 -9.82 -15.49
N GLY A 190 -18.65 -9.58 -14.25
CA GLY A 190 -19.21 -8.59 -13.32
C GLY A 190 -18.61 -7.20 -13.44
N VAL A 191 -17.66 -6.99 -14.36
CA VAL A 191 -17.03 -5.67 -14.59
C VAL A 191 -17.85 -4.87 -15.59
N SER A 192 -18.30 -3.69 -15.15
CA SER A 192 -19.10 -2.78 -15.96
C SER A 192 -18.22 -1.64 -16.49
N PHE A 193 -17.58 -1.84 -17.65
CA PHE A 193 -16.75 -0.83 -18.30
C PHE A 193 -17.53 0.44 -18.59
N LYS A 194 -16.95 1.59 -18.22
CA LYS A 194 -17.40 2.88 -18.72
C LYS A 194 -16.78 3.13 -20.09
N GLY A 195 -17.47 3.89 -20.94
CA GLY A 195 -17.03 4.19 -22.30
C GLY A 195 -15.74 5.01 -22.36
N ASN A 196 -15.44 5.60 -23.53
CA ASN A 196 -14.17 6.30 -23.78
C ASN A 196 -13.87 7.41 -22.73
N SER A 197 -12.62 7.48 -22.27
CA SER A 197 -12.10 8.58 -21.46
C SER A 197 -11.78 9.78 -22.37
N SER A 198 -11.94 11.02 -21.90
CA SER A 198 -11.49 12.19 -22.66
C SER A 198 -9.97 12.24 -22.85
N MET A 199 -9.22 11.44 -22.09
CA MET A 199 -7.77 11.34 -22.12
C MET A 199 -7.26 10.27 -23.11
N GLU A 200 -8.15 9.52 -23.78
CA GLU A 200 -7.76 8.46 -24.72
C GLU A 200 -8.61 8.49 -26.02
N ASN A 201 -8.01 7.99 -27.10
CA ASN A 201 -8.66 7.79 -28.39
C ASN A 201 -9.07 6.31 -28.56
N GLY A 202 -9.85 5.74 -27.63
CA GLY A 202 -10.21 4.31 -27.67
C GLY A 202 -11.10 3.84 -26.50
N MET A 203 -11.79 2.71 -26.65
CA MET A 203 -12.53 2.09 -25.54
C MET A 203 -11.61 1.15 -24.76
N VAL A 204 -11.55 1.32 -23.44
CA VAL A 204 -10.80 0.44 -22.54
C VAL A 204 -11.43 -0.96 -22.49
N THR A 205 -10.58 -1.99 -22.46
CA THR A 205 -10.99 -3.39 -22.46
C THR A 205 -10.63 -4.09 -21.14
N ALA A 206 -11.16 -5.31 -20.95
CA ALA A 206 -10.76 -6.15 -19.82
C ALA A 206 -9.26 -6.46 -19.83
N ALA A 207 -8.66 -6.66 -21.01
CA ALA A 207 -7.23 -6.96 -21.13
C ALA A 207 -6.36 -5.79 -20.64
N ASP A 208 -6.84 -4.55 -20.78
CA ASP A 208 -6.11 -3.36 -20.34
C ASP A 208 -6.14 -3.20 -18.83
N LEU A 209 -7.23 -3.61 -18.17
CA LEU A 209 -7.43 -3.43 -16.72
C LEU A 209 -7.06 -4.67 -15.88
N LYS A 210 -6.99 -5.86 -16.50
CA LYS A 210 -6.81 -7.12 -15.79
C LYS A 210 -5.38 -7.33 -15.31
N SER A 211 -5.27 -7.75 -14.06
CA SER A 211 -4.12 -8.45 -13.51
C SER A 211 -4.46 -9.92 -13.31
N ASP A 212 -3.56 -10.82 -13.68
CA ASP A 212 -3.71 -12.26 -13.46
C ASP A 212 -3.25 -12.70 -12.05
N THR A 213 -2.54 -11.82 -11.34
CA THR A 213 -2.09 -12.05 -9.97
C THR A 213 -2.54 -10.95 -9.04
N ALA A 214 -2.76 -11.29 -7.77
CA ALA A 214 -2.99 -10.28 -6.73
C ALA A 214 -1.82 -9.28 -6.71
N MET A 215 -2.14 -8.01 -6.55
CA MET A 215 -1.16 -6.92 -6.57
C MET A 215 -0.77 -6.52 -5.15
N GLY A 216 0.47 -6.06 -4.99
CA GLY A 216 1.06 -5.64 -3.72
C GLY A 216 1.39 -6.77 -2.75
N GLN A 217 2.00 -6.40 -1.63
CA GLN A 217 2.33 -7.32 -0.55
C GLN A 217 1.14 -7.46 0.40
N ILE A 218 0.79 -8.71 0.71
CA ILE A 218 -0.30 -9.03 1.62
C ILE A 218 0.32 -9.62 2.88
N PRO A 219 0.15 -8.97 4.06
CA PRO A 219 0.64 -9.51 5.33
C PRO A 219 -0.02 -10.85 5.62
N GLU A 220 0.56 -11.65 6.51
CA GLU A 220 -0.10 -12.88 6.94
C GLU A 220 -1.50 -12.59 7.50
N PHE A 221 -2.52 -13.25 6.94
CA PHE A 221 -3.91 -13.04 7.33
C PHE A 221 -4.77 -14.29 7.13
N HIS A 222 -5.95 -14.26 7.73
CA HIS A 222 -6.94 -15.31 7.66
C HIS A 222 -7.94 -15.05 6.52
N GLN A 223 -7.90 -15.87 5.47
CA GLN A 223 -8.78 -15.76 4.31
C GLN A 223 -9.83 -16.87 4.30
N HIS A 224 -11.08 -16.48 4.05
CA HIS A 224 -12.20 -17.42 3.87
C HIS A 224 -12.59 -17.50 2.38
N THR A 225 -13.37 -18.52 2.00
CA THR A 225 -14.17 -18.41 0.78
C THR A 225 -15.25 -17.33 0.95
N ALA A 226 -15.80 -16.80 -0.14
CA ALA A 226 -16.84 -15.77 -0.03
C ALA A 226 -18.08 -16.23 0.76
N ASP A 227 -18.54 -17.48 0.57
CA ASP A 227 -19.68 -18.02 1.32
C ASP A 227 -19.40 -18.12 2.82
N MET A 228 -18.20 -18.55 3.20
CA MET A 228 -17.81 -18.59 4.62
C MET A 228 -17.62 -17.18 5.17
N ALA A 229 -17.04 -16.27 4.39
CA ALA A 229 -16.94 -14.86 4.77
C ALA A 229 -18.32 -14.26 5.04
N TYR A 230 -19.33 -14.57 4.22
CA TYR A 230 -20.70 -14.13 4.45
C TYR A 230 -21.24 -14.60 5.81
N ASP A 231 -21.10 -15.89 6.15
CA ASP A 231 -21.49 -16.40 7.47
C ASP A 231 -20.74 -15.70 8.62
N LYS A 232 -19.41 -15.62 8.53
CA LYS A 232 -18.56 -15.03 9.58
C LYS A 232 -18.84 -13.53 9.76
N VAL A 233 -19.00 -12.78 8.68
CA VAL A 233 -19.29 -11.34 8.72
C VAL A 233 -20.67 -11.11 9.35
N LEU A 234 -21.72 -11.82 8.91
CA LEU A 234 -23.05 -11.66 9.51
C LEU A 234 -23.04 -11.97 11.01
N ARG A 235 -22.27 -12.97 11.42
CA ARG A 235 -22.19 -13.37 12.84
C ARG A 235 -21.41 -12.38 13.69
N TYR A 236 -20.30 -11.83 13.17
CA TYR A 236 -19.30 -11.19 14.03
C TYR A 236 -18.97 -9.72 13.70
N VAL A 237 -19.49 -9.13 12.61
CA VAL A 237 -19.26 -7.71 12.29
C VAL A 237 -19.97 -6.78 13.30
N GLY A 238 -19.40 -5.59 13.52
CA GLY A 238 -19.95 -4.56 14.38
C GLY A 238 -19.96 -4.95 15.87
N CYS A 239 -20.96 -4.48 16.62
CA CYS A 239 -21.13 -4.73 18.06
C CYS A 239 -21.58 -6.17 18.37
N SER A 240 -20.87 -7.19 17.86
CA SER A 240 -21.29 -8.59 17.88
C SER A 240 -21.32 -9.23 19.28
N LYS A 241 -20.63 -8.67 20.28
CA LYS A 241 -20.76 -9.08 21.69
C LYS A 241 -22.17 -8.81 22.25
N SER A 242 -22.77 -7.70 21.87
CA SER A 242 -24.11 -7.30 22.29
C SER A 242 -24.70 -6.35 21.25
N ARG A 243 -25.52 -6.90 20.36
CA ARG A 243 -26.19 -6.13 19.32
C ARG A 243 -27.44 -5.46 19.86
N ASP A 244 -27.62 -4.20 19.50
CA ASP A 244 -28.90 -3.54 19.70
C ASP A 244 -29.93 -4.00 18.63
N SER A 245 -31.14 -3.45 18.69
CA SER A 245 -32.19 -3.80 17.75
C SER A 245 -31.88 -3.41 16.30
N TYR A 246 -31.06 -2.39 16.06
CA TYR A 246 -30.70 -1.94 14.71
C TYR A 246 -29.58 -2.78 14.10
N ASP A 247 -28.55 -3.11 14.87
CA ASP A 247 -27.52 -4.07 14.49
C ASP A 247 -28.14 -5.44 14.17
N ALA A 248 -29.02 -5.94 15.05
CA ALA A 248 -29.72 -7.19 14.85
C ALA A 248 -30.59 -7.17 13.58
N ARG A 249 -31.32 -6.07 13.35
CA ARG A 249 -32.14 -5.89 12.15
C ARG A 249 -31.31 -5.93 10.88
N ILE A 250 -30.23 -5.14 10.78
CA ILE A 250 -29.41 -5.07 9.55
C ILE A 250 -28.86 -6.45 9.18
N ILE A 251 -28.51 -7.25 10.18
CA ILE A 251 -27.97 -8.59 9.99
C ILE A 251 -29.07 -9.56 9.57
N GLU A 252 -30.24 -9.51 10.21
CA GLU A 252 -31.41 -10.32 9.83
C GLU A 252 -31.86 -10.00 8.40
N GLU A 253 -31.92 -8.72 8.04
CA GLU A 253 -32.23 -8.23 6.70
C GLU A 253 -31.21 -8.75 5.68
N ALA A 254 -29.92 -8.66 5.99
CA ALA A 254 -28.88 -9.24 5.15
C ALA A 254 -28.99 -10.76 5.03
N ALA A 255 -29.31 -11.48 6.11
CA ALA A 255 -29.46 -12.94 6.13
C ALA A 255 -30.66 -13.41 5.30
N THR A 256 -31.80 -12.74 5.44
CA THR A 256 -33.07 -13.10 4.80
C THR A 256 -33.27 -12.46 3.43
N GLY A 257 -32.47 -11.44 3.09
CA GLY A 257 -32.61 -10.69 1.85
C GLY A 257 -33.79 -9.71 1.85
N THR A 258 -34.20 -9.20 3.01
CA THR A 258 -35.34 -8.29 3.17
C THR A 258 -34.91 -6.87 3.58
N ALA A 259 -35.83 -5.92 3.52
CA ALA A 259 -35.66 -4.60 4.13
C ALA A 259 -36.98 -4.21 4.80
N LEU A 260 -36.95 -3.95 6.10
CA LEU A 260 -38.15 -3.66 6.90
C LEU A 260 -38.64 -2.23 6.66
N PHE A 261 -37.71 -1.28 6.70
CA PHE A 261 -38.01 0.14 6.58
C PHE A 261 -37.79 0.66 5.16
N ARG A 262 -38.25 1.87 4.87
CA ARG A 262 -38.11 2.51 3.57
C ARG A 262 -37.85 4.00 3.75
N GLY A 263 -36.90 4.53 2.98
CA GLY A 263 -36.63 5.97 2.96
C GLY A 263 -37.87 6.77 2.56
N SER A 264 -38.26 7.75 3.37
CA SER A 264 -39.46 8.56 3.12
C SER A 264 -39.30 9.55 1.98
N LYS A 265 -38.07 9.98 1.66
CA LYS A 265 -37.77 10.92 0.57
C LYS A 265 -37.38 10.16 -0.70
N GLY A 266 -36.45 9.22 -0.60
CA GLY A 266 -35.90 8.45 -1.73
C GLY A 266 -36.75 7.26 -2.15
N GLY A 267 -37.65 6.79 -1.27
CA GLY A 267 -38.55 5.68 -1.54
C GLY A 267 -37.87 4.32 -1.66
N LEU A 268 -36.56 4.21 -1.40
CA LEU A 268 -35.82 2.96 -1.55
C LEU A 268 -35.91 2.09 -0.28
N PRO A 269 -36.13 0.77 -0.40
CA PRO A 269 -36.20 -0.12 0.76
C PRO A 269 -34.87 -0.22 1.52
N GLY A 270 -34.93 -0.05 2.84
CA GLY A 270 -33.82 -0.19 3.79
C GLY A 270 -32.88 1.01 3.86
N LEU A 271 -32.91 1.90 2.87
CA LEU A 271 -32.12 3.13 2.84
C LEU A 271 -32.93 4.23 3.53
N ILE A 272 -32.65 4.49 4.81
CA ILE A 272 -33.31 5.56 5.56
C ILE A 272 -32.80 6.94 5.11
N ASP A 273 -33.71 7.91 5.03
CA ASP A 273 -33.42 9.32 4.76
C ASP A 273 -33.48 10.15 6.05
N THR A 274 -34.31 9.72 7.01
CA THR A 274 -34.45 10.35 8.32
C THR A 274 -34.55 9.31 9.42
N VAL A 275 -34.30 9.72 10.67
CA VAL A 275 -34.48 8.84 11.82
C VAL A 275 -35.94 8.37 11.98
N GLU A 276 -36.91 9.13 11.50
CA GLU A 276 -38.34 8.76 11.53
C GLU A 276 -38.70 7.63 10.57
N ASP A 277 -37.87 7.35 9.57
CA ASP A 277 -38.09 6.20 8.67
C ASP A 277 -37.95 4.86 9.40
N LEU A 278 -37.34 4.89 10.59
CA LEU A 278 -37.20 3.74 11.49
C LEU A 278 -38.45 3.48 12.33
N ARG A 279 -39.49 4.33 12.25
CA ARG A 279 -40.70 4.21 13.06
C ARG A 279 -41.58 3.05 12.59
N PRO A 280 -41.82 2.02 13.42
CA PRO A 280 -42.80 0.99 13.09
C PRO A 280 -44.21 1.56 12.93
N ASP A 281 -45.03 0.94 12.06
CA ASP A 281 -46.43 1.36 11.83
C ASP A 281 -47.28 1.29 13.11
N ASP A 282 -46.95 0.38 14.04
CA ASP A 282 -47.63 0.16 15.32
C ASP A 282 -46.93 0.85 16.51
N ALA A 283 -45.99 1.76 16.24
CA ALA A 283 -45.25 2.48 17.27
C ALA A 283 -46.15 3.39 18.12
N ALA A 284 -45.99 3.32 19.45
CA ALA A 284 -46.66 4.19 20.40
C ALA A 284 -46.30 5.68 20.20
N ASP A 285 -47.15 6.59 20.67
CA ASP A 285 -46.95 8.04 20.52
C ASP A 285 -45.60 8.54 21.09
N ASP A 286 -45.05 7.84 22.08
CA ASP A 286 -43.78 8.13 22.75
C ASP A 286 -42.57 7.36 22.18
N TRP A 287 -42.72 6.70 21.02
CA TRP A 287 -41.63 5.99 20.36
C TRP A 287 -40.44 6.91 20.04
N SER A 288 -39.24 6.34 20.16
CA SER A 288 -37.95 6.99 19.92
C SER A 288 -37.16 6.21 18.87
N PRO A 289 -36.49 6.90 17.91
CA PRO A 289 -35.59 6.28 16.95
C PRO A 289 -34.24 5.84 17.54
N TRP A 290 -34.00 6.09 18.83
CA TRP A 290 -32.84 5.60 19.56
C TRP A 290 -33.27 4.43 20.43
N PRO A 291 -32.60 3.26 20.30
CA PRO A 291 -33.00 2.09 21.06
C PRO A 291 -32.60 2.28 22.53
N GLU A 292 -33.34 1.66 23.44
CA GLU A 292 -32.90 1.59 24.83
C GLU A 292 -31.65 0.70 24.91
N LEU A 293 -30.52 1.29 25.27
CA LEU A 293 -29.28 0.56 25.51
C LEU A 293 -29.31 -0.02 26.92
N ALA A 294 -29.87 -1.23 27.03
CA ALA A 294 -29.94 -1.95 28.29
C ALA A 294 -28.54 -2.18 28.87
N GLN A 295 -28.34 -1.72 30.10
CA GLN A 295 -27.10 -1.95 30.85
C GLN A 295 -27.32 -3.11 31.83
N ALA A 296 -26.38 -4.04 31.84
CA ALA A 296 -26.28 -5.01 32.94
C ALA A 296 -25.65 -4.35 34.17
N GLU A 297 -25.84 -4.95 35.34
CA GLU A 297 -25.08 -4.58 36.53
C GLU A 297 -23.59 -4.77 36.23
N ALA A 298 -22.81 -3.71 36.41
CA ALA A 298 -21.37 -3.80 36.24
C ALA A 298 -20.80 -4.71 37.33
N PRO A 299 -19.89 -5.64 37.00
CA PRO A 299 -19.14 -6.37 38.01
C PRO A 299 -18.45 -5.42 38.98
N GLN A 300 -18.24 -5.86 40.22
CA GLN A 300 -17.48 -5.10 41.21
C GLN A 300 -16.04 -4.94 40.73
N ASP A 301 -15.56 -3.69 40.78
CA ASP A 301 -14.22 -3.21 40.46
C ASP A 301 -13.89 -2.21 41.58
N THR A 302 -13.15 -2.67 42.58
CA THR A 302 -12.97 -1.98 43.87
C THR A 302 -12.00 -0.80 43.76
N ASP A 303 -10.96 -0.93 42.95
CA ASP A 303 -9.94 0.11 42.76
C ASP A 303 -10.16 1.01 41.53
N GLY A 304 -11.09 0.62 40.65
CA GLY A 304 -11.53 1.40 39.51
C GLY A 304 -10.60 1.34 38.30
N ASP A 305 -9.80 0.29 38.16
CA ASP A 305 -8.83 0.14 37.07
C ASP A 305 -9.42 -0.43 35.76
N GLY A 306 -10.69 -0.83 35.81
CA GLY A 306 -11.45 -1.34 34.67
C GLY A 306 -11.51 -2.86 34.59
N MET A 307 -10.93 -3.58 35.55
CA MET A 307 -11.04 -5.04 35.69
C MET A 307 -11.90 -5.43 36.90
N PRO A 308 -12.70 -6.51 36.82
CA PRO A 308 -13.47 -6.97 37.98
C PRO A 308 -12.63 -7.66 39.05
N ASP A 309 -12.93 -7.44 40.32
CA ASP A 309 -12.25 -8.05 41.48
C ASP A 309 -12.12 -9.58 41.35
N ALA A 310 -13.18 -10.22 40.83
CA ALA A 310 -13.22 -11.67 40.66
C ALA A 310 -12.25 -12.16 39.58
N TRP A 311 -12.11 -11.40 38.50
CA TRP A 311 -11.18 -11.71 37.42
C TRP A 311 -9.74 -11.48 37.88
N GLU A 312 -9.48 -10.39 38.59
CA GLU A 312 -8.18 -10.08 39.17
C GLU A 312 -7.69 -11.19 40.11
N GLN A 313 -8.55 -11.62 41.04
CA GLN A 313 -8.23 -12.71 41.97
C GLN A 313 -7.91 -14.03 41.24
N GLU A 314 -8.65 -14.34 40.17
CA GLU A 314 -8.39 -15.53 39.34
C GLU A 314 -7.03 -15.45 38.63
N HIS A 315 -6.57 -14.25 38.31
CA HIS A 315 -5.31 -13.98 37.59
C HIS A 315 -4.14 -13.56 38.51
N GLY A 316 -4.32 -13.62 39.84
CA GLY A 316 -3.28 -13.34 40.82
C GLY A 316 -2.93 -11.85 40.95
N LEU A 317 -3.92 -11.00 40.70
CA LEU A 317 -3.89 -9.54 40.88
C LEU A 317 -4.55 -9.15 42.22
N ASP A 318 -4.36 -7.90 42.64
CA ASP A 318 -4.85 -7.36 43.91
C ASP A 318 -5.99 -6.36 43.67
N PRO A 319 -7.26 -6.69 43.98
CA PRO A 319 -8.42 -5.84 43.69
C PRO A 319 -8.45 -4.47 44.36
N ASP A 320 -7.50 -4.20 45.27
CA ASP A 320 -7.33 -2.91 45.94
C ASP A 320 -6.18 -2.07 45.31
N ASN A 321 -5.60 -2.50 44.18
CA ASN A 321 -4.37 -1.94 43.60
C ASN A 321 -4.46 -1.58 42.10
N ALA A 322 -4.98 -0.39 41.81
CA ALA A 322 -5.23 0.05 40.43
C ALA A 322 -3.99 0.18 39.51
N ASP A 323 -2.77 0.15 40.06
CA ASP A 323 -1.54 0.15 39.26
C ASP A 323 -1.34 -1.18 38.52
N ASP A 324 -2.03 -2.22 38.96
CA ASP A 324 -1.78 -3.58 38.59
C ASP A 324 -2.45 -3.97 37.24
N GLY A 325 -3.53 -3.29 36.87
CA GLY A 325 -4.08 -3.30 35.50
C GLY A 325 -3.08 -2.91 34.42
N ASN A 326 -2.09 -2.06 34.73
CA ASN A 326 -1.00 -1.69 33.81
C ASN A 326 0.19 -2.66 33.82
N ARG A 327 0.20 -3.67 34.71
CA ARG A 327 1.24 -4.71 34.68
C ARG A 327 1.16 -5.46 33.38
N ARG A 328 2.32 -5.76 32.80
CA ARG A 328 2.42 -6.47 31.53
C ARG A 328 2.65 -7.96 31.76
N GLY A 329 1.90 -8.77 31.03
CA GLY A 329 2.15 -10.20 30.89
C GLY A 329 3.42 -10.50 30.10
N ASN A 330 3.75 -11.79 29.98
CA ASN A 330 4.92 -12.24 29.21
C ASN A 330 4.80 -11.96 27.69
N ASP A 331 3.59 -11.73 27.21
CA ASP A 331 3.25 -11.33 25.85
C ASP A 331 3.34 -9.80 25.64
N GLY A 332 3.58 -9.03 26.70
CA GLY A 332 3.72 -7.58 26.66
C GLY A 332 2.40 -6.80 26.75
N TYR A 333 1.25 -7.47 26.83
CA TYR A 333 -0.07 -6.85 27.00
C TYR A 333 -0.31 -6.48 28.45
N THR A 334 -1.04 -5.38 28.70
CA THR A 334 -1.46 -5.03 30.06
C THR A 334 -2.52 -6.01 30.54
N MET A 335 -2.68 -6.18 31.86
CA MET A 335 -3.75 -7.04 32.39
C MET A 335 -5.13 -6.54 31.97
N LEU A 336 -5.31 -5.22 31.85
CA LEU A 336 -6.52 -4.62 31.28
C LEU A 336 -6.76 -5.07 29.83
N ASP A 337 -5.74 -5.04 28.97
CA ASP A 337 -5.86 -5.53 27.59
C ASP A 337 -6.27 -7.02 27.55
N VAL A 338 -5.68 -7.84 28.41
CA VAL A 338 -5.97 -9.28 28.51
C VAL A 338 -7.41 -9.51 28.97
N TYR A 339 -7.88 -8.75 29.97
CA TYR A 339 -9.27 -8.80 30.42
C TYR A 339 -10.22 -8.42 29.29
N LEU A 340 -10.01 -7.28 28.63
CA LEU A 340 -10.87 -6.80 27.53
C LEU A 340 -10.91 -7.80 26.36
N ALA A 341 -9.77 -8.42 26.01
CA ALA A 341 -9.71 -9.47 25.00
C ALA A 341 -10.47 -10.73 25.43
N SER A 342 -10.39 -11.11 26.71
CA SER A 342 -11.09 -12.29 27.25
C SER A 342 -12.61 -12.17 27.14
N LEU A 343 -13.15 -10.95 27.19
CA LEU A 343 -14.59 -10.70 27.05
C LEU A 343 -15.13 -11.08 25.66
N VAL A 344 -14.29 -11.20 24.65
CA VAL A 344 -14.67 -11.51 23.26
C VAL A 344 -13.89 -12.69 22.70
N ALA A 345 -13.26 -13.50 23.55
CA ALA A 345 -12.38 -14.59 23.12
C ALA A 345 -13.10 -15.59 22.19
N ASP A 346 -14.31 -15.99 22.55
CA ASP A 346 -15.17 -16.89 21.76
C ASP A 346 -15.51 -16.30 20.38
N ILE A 347 -15.75 -15.00 20.31
CA ILE A 347 -15.97 -14.27 19.04
C ILE A 347 -14.70 -14.29 18.20
N THR A 348 -13.55 -13.92 18.77
CA THR A 348 -12.28 -13.86 18.03
C THR A 348 -11.85 -15.24 17.52
N GLU A 349 -12.04 -16.30 18.31
CA GLU A 349 -11.80 -17.68 17.87
C GLU A 349 -12.77 -18.09 16.76
N GLY A 350 -14.05 -17.76 16.92
CA GLY A 350 -15.10 -18.06 15.96
C GLY A 350 -14.92 -17.35 14.62
N GLN A 351 -14.33 -16.15 14.59
CA GLN A 351 -14.03 -15.38 13.38
C GLN A 351 -12.97 -16.05 12.48
N TYR A 352 -12.06 -16.84 13.05
CA TYR A 352 -10.98 -17.51 12.29
C TYR A 352 -11.30 -18.94 11.87
N GLU A 353 -12.38 -19.51 12.39
CA GLU A 353 -12.73 -20.89 12.12
C GLU A 353 -12.99 -21.13 10.62
N GLY A 354 -12.22 -22.06 10.05
CA GLY A 354 -12.30 -22.43 8.64
C GLY A 354 -11.47 -21.54 7.71
N ALA A 355 -10.83 -20.48 8.22
CA ALA A 355 -9.93 -19.67 7.42
C ALA A 355 -8.69 -20.45 6.97
N GLY A 356 -8.26 -20.21 5.73
CA GLY A 356 -6.90 -20.51 5.29
C GLY A 356 -5.96 -19.40 5.72
N LEU A 357 -4.73 -19.75 6.11
CA LEU A 357 -3.67 -18.78 6.34
C LEU A 357 -3.03 -18.42 4.99
N MET A 358 -3.00 -17.13 4.68
CA MET A 358 -2.48 -16.58 3.43
C MET A 358 -1.48 -15.47 3.74
N GLY A 359 -0.69 -15.05 2.74
CA GLY A 359 0.31 -13.99 2.91
C GLY A 359 1.64 -14.53 3.43
N VAL A 360 2.50 -13.62 3.89
CA VAL A 360 3.83 -13.94 4.43
C VAL A 360 3.94 -13.49 5.90
N PRO A 361 4.46 -14.34 6.81
CA PRO A 361 4.68 -13.96 8.21
C PRO A 361 5.83 -12.96 8.39
N GLY A 362 5.56 -11.85 9.12
CA GLY A 362 6.52 -10.80 9.52
C GLY A 362 6.97 -9.90 8.35
N GLU A 363 6.94 -8.58 8.38
CA GLU A 363 7.04 -7.54 9.42
C GLU A 363 5.89 -6.51 9.24
N PRO A 364 5.62 -5.59 10.20
CA PRO A 364 4.82 -4.39 9.90
C PRO A 364 5.37 -3.75 8.62
N TYR A 365 4.48 -3.23 7.77
CA TYR A 365 4.86 -2.47 6.59
C TYR A 365 5.99 -1.52 6.98
N THR A 366 7.21 -1.78 6.52
CA THR A 366 8.20 -0.73 6.47
C THR A 366 7.56 0.32 5.59
N THR A 367 7.22 1.48 6.15
CA THR A 367 6.96 2.67 5.35
C THR A 367 8.03 2.67 4.26
N TYR A 368 7.62 2.61 2.99
CA TYR A 368 8.56 2.68 1.89
C TYR A 368 9.42 3.93 2.13
N ASP A 369 10.67 3.70 2.53
CA ASP A 369 11.68 4.74 2.47
C ASP A 369 12.11 4.76 1.00
N TYR A 370 11.47 5.59 0.19
CA TYR A 370 11.82 5.82 -1.22
C TYR A 370 13.18 6.52 -1.39
N SER A 371 14.11 6.36 -0.44
CA SER A 371 15.50 6.80 -0.55
C SER A 371 16.45 5.72 -1.07
N THR A 372 15.97 4.52 -1.40
CA THR A 372 16.85 3.46 -1.92
C THR A 372 17.15 3.66 -3.41
N THR A 373 18.17 4.47 -3.70
CA THR A 373 18.69 4.67 -5.05
C THR A 373 19.76 3.64 -5.36
N ASP A 374 19.68 3.00 -6.52
CA ASP A 374 20.82 2.34 -7.13
C ASP A 374 21.54 3.35 -8.03
N SER A 375 22.84 3.18 -8.19
CA SER A 375 23.58 3.85 -9.24
C SER A 375 24.45 2.87 -9.99
N VAL A 376 24.46 3.03 -11.31
CA VAL A 376 25.28 2.23 -12.22
C VAL A 376 26.22 3.18 -12.91
N ALA A 377 27.53 2.92 -12.83
CA ALA A 377 28.56 3.78 -13.39
C ALA A 377 29.58 2.99 -14.21
N TRP A 378 29.78 3.43 -15.46
CA TRP A 378 30.84 3.02 -16.35
C TRP A 378 31.96 4.08 -16.32
N PRO A 379 33.17 3.76 -15.82
CA PRO A 379 34.26 4.74 -15.71
C PRO A 379 34.76 5.22 -17.07
N MET A 380 34.63 4.35 -18.08
CA MET A 380 34.97 4.61 -19.47
C MET A 380 36.45 4.96 -19.73
N GLY A 381 37.38 4.25 -19.10
CA GLY A 381 38.83 4.55 -19.12
C GLY A 381 39.70 3.64 -19.99
N SER A 382 39.12 2.73 -20.77
CA SER A 382 39.87 1.81 -21.64
C SER A 382 39.31 1.80 -23.05
N ASN A 383 40.16 1.98 -24.06
CA ASN A 383 39.79 1.90 -25.47
C ASN A 383 39.54 0.45 -25.94
N SER A 384 38.60 -0.23 -25.31
CA SER A 384 38.25 -1.63 -25.57
C SER A 384 36.85 -1.97 -25.06
N ASP A 385 36.27 -3.08 -25.53
CA ASP A 385 34.96 -3.58 -25.08
C ASP A 385 34.97 -4.17 -23.66
N THR A 386 36.13 -4.21 -22.99
CA THR A 386 36.30 -4.82 -21.66
C THR A 386 35.85 -3.91 -20.52
N GLN A 387 35.11 -2.84 -20.82
CA GLN A 387 34.66 -1.85 -19.86
C GLN A 387 33.50 -2.42 -19.05
N THR A 388 33.64 -2.38 -17.72
CA THR A 388 32.65 -2.94 -16.81
C THR A 388 31.99 -1.83 -16.01
N ALA A 389 30.70 -2.01 -15.74
CA ALA A 389 29.97 -1.14 -14.84
C ALA A 389 30.31 -1.50 -13.38
N SER A 390 30.28 -0.48 -12.53
CA SER A 390 30.10 -0.65 -11.09
C SER A 390 28.62 -0.42 -10.77
N ILE A 391 28.02 -1.36 -10.05
CA ILE A 391 26.67 -1.26 -9.53
C ILE A 391 26.80 -1.01 -8.02
N SER A 392 26.11 0.00 -7.52
CA SER A 392 26.06 0.33 -6.09
C SER A 392 24.63 0.64 -5.67
N GLY A 393 24.27 0.30 -4.44
CA GLY A 393 22.90 0.44 -3.93
C GLY A 393 22.36 -0.88 -3.40
N ASN A 394 21.04 -1.06 -3.54
CA ASN A 394 20.24 -2.06 -2.84
C ASN A 394 19.81 -3.23 -3.72
N GLY A 395 20.59 -3.58 -4.76
CA GLY A 395 20.36 -4.81 -5.54
C GLY A 395 19.17 -4.74 -6.50
N ASN A 396 18.78 -3.54 -6.92
CA ASN A 396 17.70 -3.32 -7.87
C ASN A 396 18.16 -3.51 -9.32
N VAL A 397 19.46 -3.41 -9.57
CA VAL A 397 20.09 -3.76 -10.85
C VAL A 397 20.85 -5.09 -10.69
N ALA A 398 20.42 -6.12 -11.41
CA ALA A 398 21.07 -7.43 -11.40
C ALA A 398 22.29 -7.50 -12.34
N GLU A 399 22.21 -6.79 -13.47
CA GLU A 399 23.24 -6.84 -14.50
C GLU A 399 23.38 -5.48 -15.17
N ALA A 400 24.60 -5.11 -15.51
CA ALA A 400 24.89 -3.93 -16.30
C ALA A 400 25.91 -4.27 -17.38
N THR A 401 25.63 -3.85 -18.61
CA THR A 401 26.41 -4.20 -19.80
C THR A 401 26.85 -2.97 -20.56
N TYR A 402 27.86 -3.14 -21.39
CA TYR A 402 28.41 -2.09 -22.23
C TYR A 402 28.68 -2.68 -23.61
N THR A 403 28.17 -2.02 -24.66
CA THR A 403 28.46 -2.39 -26.05
C THR A 403 28.58 -1.15 -26.93
N LYS A 404 29.22 -1.30 -28.10
CA LYS A 404 29.24 -0.28 -29.15
C LYS A 404 28.72 -0.87 -30.46
N GLY A 405 28.16 -0.01 -31.30
CA GLY A 405 27.79 -0.36 -32.67
C GLY A 405 29.00 -0.68 -33.55
N GLU A 406 28.77 -1.44 -34.61
CA GLU A 406 29.79 -1.83 -35.60
C GLU A 406 30.36 -0.63 -36.38
N GLY A 407 29.61 0.48 -36.43
CA GLY A 407 30.03 1.72 -37.07
C GLY A 407 31.04 2.54 -36.25
N LEU A 408 31.50 2.05 -35.09
CA LEU A 408 32.51 2.71 -34.26
C LEU A 408 33.76 1.84 -34.07
N GLU A 409 34.92 2.46 -34.17
CA GLU A 409 36.23 1.90 -33.81
C GLU A 409 36.79 2.58 -32.55
N TYR A 410 37.52 1.82 -31.74
CA TYR A 410 38.31 2.37 -30.64
C TYR A 410 39.56 3.07 -31.17
N SER A 411 39.92 4.19 -30.56
CA SER A 411 41.25 4.78 -30.77
C SER A 411 42.36 3.85 -30.29
N SER A 412 43.47 3.80 -31.02
CA SER A 412 44.69 3.08 -30.59
C SER A 412 45.39 3.69 -29.37
N LYS A 413 45.00 4.90 -28.96
CA LYS A 413 45.57 5.61 -27.80
C LYS A 413 44.47 6.18 -26.91
N THR A 414 44.60 5.98 -25.61
CA THR A 414 43.77 6.66 -24.61
C THR A 414 43.99 8.16 -24.66
N THR A 415 42.96 8.94 -24.38
CA THR A 415 43.02 10.41 -24.36
C THR A 415 42.72 10.90 -22.96
N THR A 416 43.59 11.74 -22.39
CA THR A 416 43.34 12.38 -21.10
C THR A 416 43.09 13.87 -21.30
N TYR A 417 42.05 14.39 -20.66
CA TYR A 417 41.70 15.81 -20.65
C TYR A 417 41.08 16.17 -19.31
N ASN A 418 41.47 17.30 -18.71
CA ASN A 418 41.00 17.71 -17.38
C ASN A 418 41.13 16.61 -16.30
N ASP A 419 42.29 15.93 -16.28
CA ASP A 419 42.60 14.79 -15.39
C ASP A 419 41.67 13.57 -15.51
N ILE A 420 40.85 13.51 -16.56
CA ILE A 420 39.95 12.40 -16.86
C ILE A 420 40.44 11.68 -18.11
N THR A 421 40.54 10.35 -18.03
CA THR A 421 40.84 9.50 -19.19
C THR A 421 39.54 9.09 -19.88
N PHE A 422 39.46 9.38 -21.17
CA PHE A 422 38.29 9.12 -22.01
C PHE A 422 38.53 7.91 -22.91
N THR A 423 37.48 7.13 -23.09
CA THR A 423 37.38 6.15 -24.16
C THR A 423 36.99 6.86 -25.44
N THR A 424 37.85 6.77 -26.45
CA THR A 424 37.68 7.51 -27.70
C THR A 424 37.14 6.61 -28.81
N PHE A 425 35.98 7.01 -29.35
CA PHE A 425 35.33 6.37 -30.48
C PHE A 425 35.56 7.18 -31.76
N THR A 426 35.91 6.47 -32.83
CA THR A 426 36.04 7.01 -34.18
C THR A 426 35.05 6.27 -35.07
N PRO A 427 34.08 6.94 -35.70
CA PRO A 427 33.20 6.27 -36.65
C PRO A 427 33.95 5.76 -37.88
N THR A 428 33.47 4.65 -38.43
CA THR A 428 33.99 4.09 -39.68
C THR A 428 33.52 4.88 -40.91
N GLU A 429 32.39 5.58 -40.80
CA GLU A 429 31.81 6.41 -41.86
C GLU A 429 31.39 7.80 -41.34
N GLU A 430 31.46 8.81 -42.22
CA GLU A 430 30.97 10.15 -41.91
C GLU A 430 29.43 10.18 -41.94
N SER A 431 28.81 10.55 -40.83
CA SER A 431 27.36 10.80 -40.75
C SER A 431 27.07 12.16 -40.10
N LYS A 432 26.11 12.91 -40.65
CA LYS A 432 25.63 14.20 -40.12
C LYS A 432 24.42 14.08 -39.19
N THR A 433 23.83 12.89 -39.09
CA THR A 433 22.66 12.57 -38.26
C THR A 433 22.89 11.27 -37.49
N PRO A 434 22.15 11.03 -36.40
CA PRO A 434 22.15 9.72 -35.73
C PRO A 434 21.95 8.57 -36.72
N SER A 435 22.62 7.43 -36.48
CA SER A 435 22.46 6.21 -37.28
C SER A 435 22.46 4.97 -36.38
N ASP A 436 21.88 3.89 -36.88
CA ASP A 436 21.79 2.61 -36.17
C ASP A 436 23.11 1.84 -36.14
N ALA A 437 24.20 2.41 -36.67
CA ALA A 437 25.53 1.80 -36.69
C ALA A 437 26.52 2.50 -35.74
N ALA A 438 26.39 3.81 -35.54
CA ALA A 438 27.29 4.63 -34.73
C ALA A 438 26.65 4.96 -33.37
N TYR A 439 26.65 3.99 -32.46
CA TYR A 439 26.08 4.16 -31.12
C TYR A 439 26.94 3.49 -30.04
N VAL A 440 26.73 3.90 -28.80
CA VAL A 440 27.25 3.24 -27.60
C VAL A 440 26.09 2.96 -26.66
N ASP A 441 25.97 1.72 -26.20
CA ASP A 441 24.88 1.22 -25.39
C ASP A 441 25.35 0.90 -23.98
N TYR A 442 24.60 1.38 -23.00
CA TYR A 442 24.76 1.10 -21.58
C TYR A 442 23.51 0.37 -21.10
N GLY A 443 23.59 -0.95 -21.07
CA GLY A 443 22.48 -1.81 -20.70
C GLY A 443 22.37 -1.97 -19.20
N VAL A 444 21.14 -1.98 -18.68
CA VAL A 444 20.83 -2.35 -17.29
C VAL A 444 19.67 -3.33 -17.26
N LYS A 445 19.83 -4.39 -16.46
CA LYS A 445 18.81 -5.40 -16.23
C LYS A 445 18.25 -5.24 -14.82
N PRO A 446 16.92 -5.16 -14.66
CA PRO A 446 16.33 -5.15 -13.33
C PRO A 446 16.66 -6.44 -12.56
N GLY A 447 16.77 -6.33 -11.23
CA GLY A 447 16.68 -7.48 -10.35
C GLY A 447 15.30 -8.14 -10.42
N ASP A 448 15.17 -9.38 -9.94
CA ASP A 448 13.88 -10.08 -9.94
C ASP A 448 12.81 -9.25 -9.20
N GLY A 449 11.65 -9.03 -9.86
CA GLY A 449 10.57 -8.19 -9.32
C GLY A 449 10.82 -6.66 -9.37
N ALA A 450 12.03 -6.21 -9.74
CA ALA A 450 12.38 -4.80 -9.82
C ALA A 450 11.91 -4.15 -11.13
N SER A 451 11.60 -2.85 -11.05
CA SER A 451 11.47 -1.96 -12.20
C SER A 451 12.53 -0.85 -12.14
N ILE A 452 13.08 -0.48 -13.30
CA ILE A 452 14.11 0.56 -13.44
C ILE A 452 13.44 1.88 -13.79
N VAL A 453 13.56 2.88 -12.91
CA VAL A 453 13.18 4.27 -13.20
C VAL A 453 14.43 5.13 -13.18
N LEU A 454 14.77 5.75 -14.31
CA LEU A 454 15.92 6.66 -14.36
C LEU A 454 15.59 7.97 -13.66
N SER A 455 16.41 8.37 -12.69
CA SER A 455 16.32 9.67 -12.03
C SER A 455 17.17 10.73 -12.74
N ASN A 456 18.38 10.34 -13.15
CA ASN A 456 19.30 11.22 -13.85
C ASN A 456 20.32 10.41 -14.67
N ILE A 457 20.92 11.11 -15.62
CA ILE A 457 22.06 10.62 -16.39
C ILE A 457 23.19 11.63 -16.19
N THR A 458 24.38 11.15 -15.85
CA THR A 458 25.58 11.97 -15.84
C THR A 458 26.66 11.38 -16.72
N PHE A 459 27.42 12.21 -17.42
CA PHE A 459 28.55 11.76 -18.23
C PHE A 459 29.50 12.90 -18.56
N ASP A 460 30.73 12.53 -18.90
CA ASP A 460 31.73 13.44 -19.41
C ASP A 460 31.97 13.13 -20.90
N ALA A 461 32.04 14.18 -21.72
CA ALA A 461 32.26 14.03 -23.16
C ALA A 461 33.22 15.09 -23.70
N ILE A 462 34.08 14.68 -24.63
CA ILE A 462 34.97 15.59 -25.38
C ILE A 462 34.93 15.29 -26.88
N ARG A 463 35.17 16.31 -27.70
CA ARG A 463 35.43 16.14 -29.12
C ARG A 463 36.92 16.17 -29.40
N ILE A 464 37.37 15.26 -30.28
CA ILE A 464 38.77 15.11 -30.66
C ILE A 464 39.03 15.81 -31.99
N GLY A 465 39.78 16.91 -31.94
CA GLY A 465 40.19 17.69 -33.12
C GLY A 465 39.21 18.78 -33.58
N THR A 466 39.35 19.23 -34.83
CA THR A 466 38.78 20.50 -35.37
C THR A 466 37.43 20.35 -36.10
N GLY A 467 36.64 19.32 -35.81
CA GLY A 467 35.34 19.05 -36.47
C GLY A 467 34.12 19.40 -35.61
N GLY A 468 32.92 19.31 -36.22
CA GLY A 468 31.70 19.15 -35.44
C GLY A 468 31.68 17.78 -34.77
N THR A 469 30.88 17.64 -33.71
CA THR A 469 30.47 16.36 -33.08
C THR A 469 29.18 16.61 -32.34
N ALA A 470 28.27 15.64 -32.32
CA ALA A 470 27.05 15.71 -31.55
C ALA A 470 26.67 14.35 -30.95
N ILE A 471 25.94 14.41 -29.84
CA ILE A 471 25.41 13.25 -29.12
C ILE A 471 23.90 13.42 -28.98
N ASP A 472 23.14 12.44 -29.47
CA ASP A 472 21.74 12.23 -29.11
C ASP A 472 21.68 11.09 -28.11
N ILE A 473 20.82 11.22 -27.10
CA ILE A 473 20.65 10.21 -26.05
C ILE A 473 19.23 9.71 -26.10
N ALA A 474 19.07 8.39 -26.16
CA ALA A 474 17.80 7.72 -26.11
C ALA A 474 17.81 6.64 -25.04
N TRP A 475 16.63 6.26 -24.59
CA TRP A 475 16.42 5.06 -23.79
C TRP A 475 15.54 4.09 -24.56
N ILE A 476 15.95 2.84 -24.58
CA ILE A 476 15.27 1.72 -25.20
C ILE A 476 14.82 0.82 -24.04
N ASP A 477 13.52 0.65 -23.87
CA ASP A 477 12.99 -0.23 -22.82
C ASP A 477 13.15 -1.72 -23.16
N GLY A 478 12.82 -2.61 -22.23
CA GLY A 478 12.94 -4.06 -22.42
C GLY A 478 11.98 -4.65 -23.48
N ASN A 479 11.02 -3.86 -23.99
CA ASN A 479 10.18 -4.21 -25.14
C ASN A 479 10.78 -3.71 -26.48
N GLY A 480 11.88 -2.94 -26.43
CA GLY A 480 12.52 -2.36 -27.60
C GLY A 480 11.94 -1.00 -28.01
N THR A 481 11.09 -0.37 -27.19
CA THR A 481 10.56 0.96 -27.49
C THR A 481 11.61 2.02 -27.17
N GLU A 482 12.01 2.75 -28.20
CA GLU A 482 12.96 3.85 -28.07
C GLU A 482 12.25 5.18 -27.76
N THR A 483 12.81 5.95 -26.84
CA THR A 483 12.39 7.34 -26.57
C THR A 483 13.62 8.21 -26.42
N THR A 484 13.64 9.31 -27.16
CA THR A 484 14.72 10.30 -27.08
C THR A 484 14.67 11.07 -25.75
N LEU A 485 15.79 11.14 -25.04
CA LEU A 485 15.97 11.88 -23.79
C LEU A 485 16.66 13.23 -24.01
N ALA A 486 17.61 13.32 -24.94
CA ALA A 486 18.28 14.56 -25.30
C ALA A 486 18.77 14.53 -26.75
N LYS A 487 18.87 15.69 -27.40
CA LYS A 487 19.40 15.82 -28.77
C LYS A 487 20.44 16.91 -28.90
N GLY A 488 21.41 16.71 -29.79
CA GLY A 488 22.34 17.72 -30.25
C GLY A 488 23.33 18.20 -29.19
N ILE A 489 23.66 17.36 -28.20
CA ILE A 489 24.65 17.68 -27.18
C ILE A 489 26.01 17.83 -27.88
N LYS A 490 26.68 18.97 -27.71
CA LYS A 490 27.96 19.28 -28.34
C LYS A 490 29.09 19.19 -27.30
N PRO A 491 29.91 18.12 -27.33
CA PRO A 491 31.06 18.01 -26.45
C PRO A 491 32.09 19.12 -26.68
N VAL A 492 32.79 19.48 -25.60
CA VAL A 492 33.84 20.50 -25.64
C VAL A 492 35.09 19.99 -26.35
N ARG A 493 35.85 20.89 -26.95
CA ARG A 493 37.11 20.51 -27.62
C ARG A 493 38.22 20.19 -26.63
N ASN A 494 38.97 19.14 -26.94
CA ASN A 494 40.13 18.68 -26.17
C ASN A 494 41.40 19.56 -26.30
N ASP A 495 41.27 20.87 -26.47
CA ASP A 495 42.37 21.81 -26.71
C ASP A 495 42.36 23.04 -25.77
N ASN A 496 41.55 22.99 -24.71
CA ASN A 496 41.34 24.09 -23.76
C ASN A 496 40.74 25.37 -24.38
N SER A 497 40.15 25.30 -25.59
CA SER A 497 39.47 26.45 -26.21
C SER A 497 38.09 26.73 -25.62
N GLU A 498 37.50 25.77 -24.91
CA GLU A 498 36.16 25.82 -24.33
C GLU A 498 36.22 25.36 -22.87
N GLU A 499 35.39 25.95 -22.01
CA GLU A 499 35.28 25.55 -20.61
C GLU A 499 34.73 24.12 -20.50
N TYR A 500 35.43 23.27 -19.76
CA TYR A 500 35.01 21.89 -19.56
C TYR A 500 33.69 21.81 -18.80
N LYS A 501 32.79 20.93 -19.24
CA LYS A 501 31.47 20.76 -18.62
C LYS A 501 31.12 19.28 -18.51
N LYS A 502 30.85 18.84 -17.28
CA LYS A 502 30.15 17.58 -17.00
C LYS A 502 28.69 17.72 -17.40
N HIS A 503 28.15 16.73 -18.09
CA HIS A 503 26.76 16.71 -18.48
C HIS A 503 25.92 15.99 -17.42
N THR A 504 24.83 16.64 -17.02
CA THR A 504 23.79 16.07 -16.16
C THR A 504 22.45 16.32 -16.84
N ILE A 505 21.67 15.25 -17.00
CA ILE A 505 20.29 15.30 -17.49
C ILE A 505 19.44 14.81 -16.33
N GLU A 506 18.71 15.74 -15.70
CA GLU A 506 17.69 15.40 -14.73
C GLU A 506 16.45 14.90 -15.47
N LEU A 507 15.92 13.76 -15.05
CA LEU A 507 14.74 13.16 -15.65
C LEU A 507 13.61 13.25 -14.61
N SER A 508 12.55 14.00 -14.94
CA SER A 508 11.29 13.89 -14.20
C SER A 508 10.70 12.51 -14.50
N GLU A 509 10.83 11.59 -13.56
CA GLU A 509 10.30 10.21 -13.53
C GLU A 509 9.83 9.68 -14.88
N VAL A 510 10.77 9.33 -15.77
CA VAL A 510 10.41 8.63 -17.00
C VAL A 510 10.08 7.18 -16.63
N LYS A 511 8.81 6.91 -16.34
CA LYS A 511 8.33 5.55 -16.06
C LYS A 511 8.29 4.75 -17.33
N ARG A 512 8.89 3.56 -17.29
CA ARG A 512 8.84 2.60 -18.39
C ARG A 512 8.59 1.23 -17.82
N GLU A 513 7.68 0.53 -18.47
CA GLU A 513 7.02 -0.63 -17.93
C GLU A 513 7.99 -1.75 -17.53
N HIS A 514 7.57 -2.47 -16.49
CA HIS A 514 8.15 -3.70 -16.03
C HIS A 514 8.25 -4.71 -17.18
N THR A 515 9.48 -4.89 -17.66
CA THR A 515 9.81 -5.93 -18.63
C THR A 515 11.05 -6.64 -18.11
N ALA A 516 11.00 -7.97 -18.01
CA ALA A 516 12.11 -8.79 -17.50
C ALA A 516 13.40 -8.73 -18.37
N GLY A 517 13.42 -7.88 -19.40
CA GLY A 517 14.49 -7.73 -20.38
C GLY A 517 15.50 -6.64 -20.04
N MET A 518 16.60 -6.61 -20.80
CA MET A 518 17.61 -5.56 -20.73
C MET A 518 17.03 -4.26 -21.27
N SER A 519 17.09 -3.18 -20.49
CA SER A 519 16.85 -1.83 -20.98
C SER A 519 18.17 -1.12 -21.24
N THR A 520 18.21 -0.19 -22.18
CA THR A 520 19.46 0.37 -22.69
C THR A 520 19.40 1.88 -22.80
N LEU A 521 20.38 2.55 -22.19
CA LEU A 521 20.70 3.94 -22.52
C LEU A 521 21.61 3.95 -23.75
N ARG A 522 21.12 4.52 -24.84
CA ARG A 522 21.83 4.60 -26.11
C ARG A 522 22.34 6.01 -26.37
N PHE A 523 23.63 6.12 -26.65
CA PHE A 523 24.29 7.33 -27.11
C PHE A 523 24.52 7.23 -28.60
N TYR A 524 23.76 7.97 -29.39
CA TYR A 524 24.00 8.13 -30.82
C TYR A 524 25.10 9.15 -31.05
N LEU A 525 26.10 8.70 -31.78
CA LEU A 525 27.37 9.37 -32.00
C LEU A 525 27.37 9.84 -33.46
N TYR A 526 27.34 11.15 -33.72
CA TYR A 526 27.22 11.70 -35.08
C TYR A 526 27.89 13.07 -35.32
N ASN A 527 27.80 13.54 -36.57
CA ASN A 527 28.30 14.80 -37.10
C ASN A 527 29.83 14.94 -37.01
N TYR A 528 30.59 14.01 -37.57
CA TYR A 528 32.06 13.97 -37.50
C TYR A 528 32.74 14.51 -38.74
N ALA A 529 34.02 14.88 -38.59
CA ALA A 529 34.92 15.03 -39.74
C ALA A 529 35.88 13.81 -39.82
N PRO A 530 36.44 13.48 -40.99
CA PRO A 530 37.39 12.38 -41.14
C PRO A 530 38.57 12.46 -40.15
N GLY A 531 38.88 11.33 -39.50
CA GLY A 531 39.97 11.23 -38.52
C GLY A 531 39.71 11.97 -37.19
N LYS A 532 38.45 12.30 -36.90
CA LYS A 532 37.99 12.88 -35.62
C LYS A 532 37.21 11.85 -34.82
N GLY A 533 37.04 12.09 -33.52
CA GLY A 533 36.32 11.17 -32.63
C GLY A 533 35.65 11.88 -31.47
N ILE A 534 34.89 11.11 -30.68
CA ILE A 534 34.30 11.54 -29.42
C ILE A 534 34.89 10.70 -28.29
N GLY A 535 35.33 11.37 -27.24
CA GLY A 535 35.69 10.74 -25.97
C GLY A 535 34.49 10.73 -25.03
N LEU A 536 34.21 9.59 -24.40
CA LEU A 536 33.25 9.45 -23.30
C LEU A 536 33.98 8.99 -22.02
N ALA A 537 33.60 9.54 -20.88
CA ALA A 537 34.10 9.18 -19.56
C ALA A 537 32.98 9.24 -18.50
N ASN A 538 33.12 8.49 -17.40
CA ASN A 538 32.26 8.54 -16.22
C ASN A 538 30.75 8.57 -16.51
N VAL A 539 30.28 7.69 -17.39
CA VAL A 539 28.85 7.58 -17.69
C VAL A 539 28.17 6.91 -16.51
N ALA A 540 27.17 7.56 -15.93
CA ALA A 540 26.44 7.03 -14.79
C ALA A 540 24.94 7.30 -14.89
N LEU A 541 24.19 6.34 -14.35
CA LEU A 541 22.75 6.36 -14.22
C LEU A 541 22.38 6.43 -12.75
N GLY A 542 21.57 7.41 -12.38
CA GLY A 542 20.79 7.38 -11.16
C GLY A 542 19.53 6.56 -11.40
N ILE A 543 19.28 5.56 -10.56
CA ILE A 543 18.14 4.66 -10.68
C ILE A 543 17.33 4.72 -9.39
N ASN A 544 16.11 5.20 -9.53
CA ASN A 544 15.07 4.98 -8.54
C ASN A 544 14.46 3.62 -8.86
N ALA A 545 14.48 2.71 -7.89
CA ALA A 545 13.91 1.40 -8.09
C ALA A 545 12.50 1.31 -7.50
N GLU A 546 11.64 0.62 -8.23
CA GLU A 546 10.35 0.17 -7.72
C GLU A 546 10.43 -1.36 -7.59
N GLY A 547 10.36 -1.89 -6.37
CA GLY A 547 10.14 -3.33 -6.12
C GLY A 547 11.31 -4.31 -6.29
N GLY A 548 12.58 -3.92 -6.15
CA GLY A 548 13.69 -4.88 -6.34
C GLY A 548 13.92 -5.86 -5.19
N THR A 549 14.61 -6.99 -5.50
CA THR A 549 14.85 -8.19 -4.67
C THR A 549 15.33 -8.03 -3.23
N ASN A 550 15.80 -6.86 -2.79
CA ASN A 550 15.95 -6.60 -1.35
C ASN A 550 14.61 -6.31 -0.64
N ALA A 551 13.53 -6.24 -1.42
CA ALA A 551 12.12 -6.31 -1.05
C ALA A 551 11.45 -7.45 -1.85
N MET A 552 11.74 -8.69 -1.42
CA MET A 552 10.89 -9.89 -1.53
C MET A 552 10.91 -10.74 -2.82
N MET A 553 11.53 -11.93 -2.70
CA MET A 553 10.79 -13.19 -2.79
C MET A 553 11.30 -14.14 -1.69
N PRO A 554 10.45 -14.71 -0.80
CA PRO A 554 10.81 -15.95 -0.14
C PRO A 554 10.96 -17.06 -1.21
N PRO A 555 11.86 -18.04 -1.00
CA PRO A 555 12.06 -19.11 -1.96
C PRO A 555 10.74 -19.83 -2.22
N ALA A 556 10.57 -20.30 -3.46
CA ALA A 556 9.52 -21.25 -3.81
C ALA A 556 9.36 -22.27 -2.67
N ILE A 557 8.13 -22.47 -2.19
CA ILE A 557 7.83 -23.56 -1.27
C ILE A 557 7.98 -24.87 -2.06
N SER A 558 9.22 -25.32 -2.23
CA SER A 558 9.45 -26.76 -2.14
C SER A 558 9.25 -27.09 -0.68
N GLN A 559 8.24 -27.89 -0.35
CA GLN A 559 8.18 -28.52 0.95
C GLN A 559 9.53 -29.20 1.21
N PRO A 560 10.30 -28.83 2.25
CA PRO A 560 11.46 -29.60 2.63
C PRO A 560 10.93 -30.84 3.33
N ASN A 561 10.93 -31.95 2.61
CA ASN A 561 11.00 -33.27 3.24
C ASN A 561 12.16 -33.27 4.25
N GLY A 562 11.88 -33.38 5.55
CA GLY A 562 12.85 -33.91 6.51
C GLY A 562 13.21 -33.10 7.77
N ALA A 563 12.55 -32.01 8.13
CA ALA A 563 12.77 -31.41 9.46
C ALA A 563 11.95 -32.15 10.55
N THR A 564 12.62 -32.92 11.41
CA THR A 564 11.98 -33.74 12.46
C THR A 564 11.75 -33.00 13.79
N GLU A 565 12.12 -31.73 13.91
CA GLU A 565 11.94 -30.95 15.14
C GLU A 565 10.96 -29.79 14.91
N PRO A 566 9.87 -29.67 15.70
CA PRO A 566 8.91 -28.59 15.56
C PRO A 566 9.55 -27.24 15.90
N GLN A 567 9.21 -26.20 15.14
CA GLN A 567 9.69 -24.84 15.40
C GLN A 567 8.73 -24.12 16.35
N HIS A 568 9.30 -23.43 17.35
CA HIS A 568 8.57 -22.74 18.42
C HIS A 568 8.76 -21.24 18.30
N TYR A 569 7.65 -20.50 18.29
CA TYR A 569 7.62 -19.04 18.21
C TYR A 569 6.73 -18.46 19.31
N ASP A 570 7.05 -17.25 19.77
CA ASP A 570 6.09 -16.47 20.55
C ASP A 570 5.05 -15.79 19.63
N LEU A 571 4.05 -15.13 20.23
CA LEU A 571 3.02 -14.40 19.48
C LEU A 571 3.57 -13.21 18.68
N ALA A 572 4.79 -12.77 18.97
CA ALA A 572 5.50 -11.72 18.22
C ALA A 572 6.38 -12.30 17.09
N GLY A 573 6.27 -13.60 16.79
CA GLY A 573 7.01 -14.26 15.71
C GLY A 573 8.50 -14.50 16.02
N ARG A 574 8.93 -14.27 17.26
CA ARG A 574 10.32 -14.50 17.66
C ARG A 574 10.51 -15.97 17.99
N ARG A 575 11.62 -16.55 17.54
CA ARG A 575 11.96 -17.95 17.84
C ARG A 575 12.23 -18.09 19.33
N VAL A 576 11.56 -19.04 19.97
CA VAL A 576 11.69 -19.30 21.42
C VAL A 576 12.12 -20.75 21.70
N SER A 577 12.58 -20.99 22.92
CA SER A 577 12.91 -22.34 23.38
C SER A 577 11.65 -23.24 23.40
N PRO A 578 11.76 -24.55 23.13
CA PRO A 578 10.67 -25.50 23.31
C PRO A 578 10.08 -25.55 24.73
N ASP A 579 10.86 -25.11 25.73
CA ASP A 579 10.50 -25.11 27.15
C ASP A 579 9.82 -23.81 27.62
N THR A 580 9.57 -22.86 26.71
CA THR A 580 8.89 -21.60 27.04
C THR A 580 7.47 -21.85 27.51
N LYS A 581 7.13 -21.37 28.71
CA LYS A 581 5.78 -21.43 29.28
C LYS A 581 4.89 -20.31 28.73
N GLY A 582 3.62 -20.61 28.46
CA GLY A 582 2.65 -19.68 27.90
C GLY A 582 2.16 -20.10 26.51
N ILE A 583 1.62 -19.15 25.76
CA ILE A 583 1.10 -19.37 24.43
C ILE A 583 2.27 -19.36 23.44
N VAL A 584 2.54 -20.52 22.85
CA VAL A 584 3.58 -20.70 21.84
C VAL A 584 3.00 -21.20 20.53
N ILE A 585 3.48 -20.68 19.42
CA ILE A 585 3.13 -21.17 18.09
C ILE A 585 4.09 -22.32 17.74
N VAL A 586 3.53 -23.51 17.59
CA VAL A 586 4.27 -24.72 17.22
C VAL A 586 3.79 -25.15 15.84
N ASN A 587 4.67 -25.04 14.84
CA ASN A 587 4.33 -25.31 13.44
C ASN A 587 3.04 -24.62 12.97
N GLY A 588 2.90 -23.32 13.28
CA GLY A 588 1.74 -22.51 12.89
C GLY A 588 0.47 -22.75 13.71
N LYS A 589 0.51 -23.56 14.77
CA LYS A 589 -0.62 -23.78 15.67
C LYS A 589 -0.35 -23.19 17.05
N LYS A 590 -1.31 -22.43 17.57
CA LYS A 590 -1.30 -21.94 18.95
C LYS A 590 -1.38 -23.14 19.90
N VAL A 591 -0.38 -23.30 20.76
CA VAL A 591 -0.32 -24.35 21.79
C VAL A 591 -0.11 -23.66 23.13
N ILE A 592 -0.95 -23.98 24.10
CA ILE A 592 -0.79 -23.52 25.48
C ILE A 592 0.11 -24.53 26.19
N ARG A 593 1.28 -24.08 26.70
CA ARG A 593 2.25 -24.92 27.40
C ARG A 593 2.53 -24.46 28.83
#